data_AF-A0A327KWD5-F1
#
_entry.id   AF-A0A327KWD5-F1
#
_cell.length_a   1.000
_cell.length_b   1.000
_cell.length_c   1.000
_cell.angle_alpha   90.00
_cell.angle_beta   90.00
_cell.angle_gamma   90.00
#
_symmetry.space_group_name_H-M   'P 1'
#
loop_
_entity.id
_entity.type
_entity.pdbx_description
1 polymer ?
#
loop_
_entity_poly.entity_id
_entity_poly.type
_entity_poly.pdbx_seq_one_letter_code
_entity_poly.pdbx_strand_id
1 'polypeptide(L)'
;MPADWFPRETHGMLTAYCRHVVAARRVAQLIEQAEKADPFDVANYNTLLIMQEREGRALSSLATRMRLSQQATFDKKKSKPIQGKKPWEA
;
A
#
# COMPACT_ATOMS: atom_id res chain seq x y z
N MET A 1 -15.00 7.93 6.33
CA MET A 1 -14.07 9.08 6.41
C MET A 1 -14.90 10.34 6.57
N PRO A 2 -14.49 11.30 7.42
CA PRO A 2 -15.03 12.67 7.45
C PRO A 2 -15.09 13.30 6.05
N ALA A 3 -16.02 14.24 5.82
CA ALA A 3 -16.20 14.91 4.53
C ALA A 3 -14.97 15.75 4.12
N ASP A 4 -14.25 16.32 5.09
CA ASP A 4 -13.07 17.17 4.87
C ASP A 4 -11.75 16.40 4.85
N TRP A 5 -11.79 15.07 4.66
CA TRP A 5 -10.58 14.23 4.72
C TRP A 5 -9.55 14.54 3.61
N PHE A 6 -10.01 15.08 2.48
CA PHE A 6 -9.15 15.48 1.36
C PHE A 6 -9.32 16.98 1.08
N PRO A 7 -8.60 17.86 1.79
CA PRO A 7 -8.54 19.28 1.43
C PRO A 7 -7.85 19.45 0.07
N ARG A 8 -8.10 20.58 -0.60
CA ARG A 8 -7.58 20.86 -1.97
C ARG A 8 -6.06 20.71 -2.08
N GLU A 9 -5.32 21.00 -1.03
CA GLU A 9 -3.86 20.82 -0.95
C GLU A 9 -3.42 19.36 -1.10
N THR A 10 -4.24 18.38 -0.68
CA THR A 10 -3.94 16.95 -0.77
C THR A 10 -4.45 16.31 -2.07
N HIS A 11 -5.20 17.04 -2.90
CA HIS A 11 -5.69 16.53 -4.20
C HIS A 11 -4.55 16.08 -5.11
N GLY A 12 -3.40 16.76 -5.08
CA GLY A 12 -2.21 16.34 -5.83
C GLY A 12 -1.70 14.97 -5.39
N MET A 13 -1.67 14.71 -4.08
CA MET A 13 -1.29 13.41 -3.52
C MET A 13 -2.31 12.33 -3.84
N LEU A 14 -3.61 12.65 -3.75
CA LEU A 14 -4.69 11.73 -4.13
C LEU A 14 -4.62 11.37 -5.62
N THR A 15 -4.38 12.35 -6.48
CA THR A 15 -4.23 12.13 -7.93
C THR A 15 -3.02 11.25 -8.21
N ALA A 16 -1.88 11.50 -7.56
CA ALA A 16 -0.70 10.65 -7.69
C ALA A 16 -0.99 9.21 -7.21
N TYR A 17 -1.68 9.05 -6.08
CA TYR A 17 -2.09 7.75 -5.57
C TYR A 17 -2.96 7.00 -6.58
N CYS A 18 -4.00 7.63 -7.13
CA CYS A 18 -4.85 7.04 -8.16
C CYS A 18 -4.06 6.62 -9.41
N ARG A 19 -3.09 7.44 -9.85
CA ARG A 19 -2.21 7.09 -10.98
C ARG A 19 -1.38 5.84 -10.70
N HIS A 20 -0.79 5.74 -9.51
CA HIS A 20 -0.03 4.55 -9.11
C HIS A 20 -0.93 3.31 -8.99
N VAL A 21 -2.20 3.45 -8.57
CA VAL A 21 -3.14 2.31 -8.55
C VAL A 21 -3.40 1.79 -9.96
N VAL A 22 -3.63 2.68 -10.92
CA VAL A 22 -3.86 2.31 -12.32
C VAL A 22 -2.59 1.69 -12.94
N ALA A 23 -1.42 2.28 -12.67
CA ALA A 23 -0.14 1.76 -13.13
C ALA A 23 0.13 0.35 -12.57
N ALA A 24 -0.06 0.13 -11.26
CA ALA A 24 0.10 -1.17 -10.63
C ALA A 24 -0.81 -2.24 -11.24
N ARG A 25 -2.08 -1.90 -11.54
CA ARG A 25 -3.01 -2.80 -12.23
C ARG A 25 -2.54 -3.13 -13.64
N ARG A 26 -2.01 -2.14 -14.36
CA ARG A 26 -1.48 -2.36 -15.71
C ARG A 26 -0.24 -3.25 -15.69
N VAL A 27 0.67 -3.05 -14.73
CA VAL A 27 1.85 -3.91 -14.54
C VAL A 27 1.41 -5.34 -14.20
N ALA A 28 0.42 -5.53 -13.34
CA ALA A 28 -0.12 -6.87 -13.04
C ALA A 28 -0.64 -7.58 -14.30
N GLN A 29 -1.37 -6.87 -15.18
CA GLN A 29 -1.80 -7.44 -16.47
C GLN A 29 -0.62 -7.83 -17.37
N LEU A 30 0.45 -7.04 -17.39
CA LEU A 30 1.66 -7.36 -18.18
C LEU A 30 2.40 -8.57 -17.63
N ILE A 31 2.45 -8.72 -16.30
CA ILE A 31 3.02 -9.90 -15.62
C ILE A 31 2.23 -11.15 -16.04
N GLU A 32 0.91 -11.13 -15.93
CA GLU A 32 0.05 -12.25 -16.34
C GLU A 32 0.20 -12.60 -17.84
N GLN A 33 0.45 -11.61 -18.70
CA GLN A 33 0.72 -11.83 -20.12
C GLN A 33 2.11 -12.44 -20.35
N ALA A 34 3.12 -11.96 -19.62
CA ALA A 34 4.48 -12.49 -19.70
C ALA A 34 4.56 -13.94 -19.22
N GLU A 35 3.79 -14.32 -18.19
CA GLU A 35 3.67 -15.71 -17.71
C GLU A 35 3.06 -16.67 -18.74
N LYS A 36 2.18 -16.16 -19.61
CA LYS A 36 1.51 -16.93 -20.66
C LYS A 36 2.26 -16.92 -21.99
N ALA A 37 3.32 -16.12 -22.10
CA ALA A 37 4.10 -16.00 -23.33
C ALA A 37 4.97 -17.24 -23.54
N ASP A 38 5.03 -17.71 -24.78
CA ASP A 38 5.93 -18.79 -25.22
C ASP A 38 6.74 -18.28 -26.43
N PRO A 39 8.07 -18.14 -26.33
CA PRO A 39 8.92 -18.50 -25.20
C PRO A 39 8.80 -17.54 -24.00
N PHE A 40 8.99 -18.09 -22.79
CA PHE A 40 9.00 -17.31 -21.55
C PHE A 40 10.29 -16.48 -21.42
N ASP A 41 10.15 -15.16 -21.44
CA ASP A 41 11.27 -14.23 -21.26
C ASP A 41 11.44 -13.83 -19.79
N VAL A 42 12.42 -14.47 -19.14
CA VAL A 42 12.80 -14.23 -17.74
C VAL A 42 13.29 -12.79 -17.49
N ALA A 43 13.98 -12.18 -18.45
CA ALA A 43 14.56 -10.85 -18.27
C ALA A 43 13.47 -9.77 -18.30
N ASN A 44 12.53 -9.89 -19.22
CA ASN A 44 11.34 -9.04 -19.25
C ASN A 44 10.48 -9.25 -17.99
N TYR A 45 10.27 -10.50 -17.58
CA TYR A 45 9.50 -10.82 -16.37
C TYR A 45 10.11 -10.20 -15.11
N ASN A 46 11.42 -10.32 -14.91
CA ASN A 46 12.12 -9.67 -13.80
C ASN A 46 11.94 -8.14 -13.81
N THR A 47 12.01 -7.52 -14.98
CA THR A 47 11.78 -6.07 -15.13
C THR A 47 10.38 -5.67 -14.68
N LEU A 48 9.36 -6.44 -15.06
CA LEU A 48 7.98 -6.21 -14.65
C LEU A 48 7.78 -6.36 -13.13
N LEU A 49 8.43 -7.34 -12.51
CA LEU A 49 8.39 -7.51 -11.04
C LEU A 49 9.05 -6.33 -10.30
N ILE A 50 10.17 -5.82 -10.81
CA ILE A 50 10.81 -4.61 -10.26
C ILE A 50 9.88 -3.39 -10.37
N MET A 51 9.17 -3.25 -11.50
CA MET A 51 8.17 -2.19 -11.67
C MET A 51 7.01 -2.34 -10.68
N GLN A 52 6.50 -3.55 -10.47
CA GLN A 52 5.43 -3.83 -9.52
C GLN A 52 5.81 -3.43 -8.09
N GLU A 53 7.03 -3.76 -7.65
CA GLU A 53 7.54 -3.39 -6.33
C GLU A 53 7.65 -1.86 -6.16
N ARG A 54 8.11 -1.15 -7.19
CA ARG A 54 8.20 0.33 -7.17
C ARG A 54 6.83 0.98 -7.02
N GLU A 55 5.85 0.51 -7.77
CA GLU A 55 4.46 0.99 -7.67
C GLU A 55 3.86 0.67 -6.29
N GLY A 56 4.11 -0.54 -5.77
CA GLY A 56 3.67 -0.95 -4.43
C GLY A 56 4.22 -0.06 -3.31
N ARG A 57 5.51 0.28 -3.38
CA ARG A 57 6.16 1.20 -2.43
C ARG A 57 5.57 2.61 -2.50
N ALA A 58 5.37 3.14 -3.71
CA ALA A 58 4.78 4.46 -3.90
C ALA A 58 3.34 4.52 -3.34
N LEU A 59 2.53 3.49 -3.61
CA LEU A 59 1.18 3.33 -3.07
C LEU A 59 1.16 3.31 -1.55
N SER A 60 2.01 2.48 -0.94
CA SER A 60 2.07 2.34 0.52
C SER A 60 2.49 3.66 1.19
N SER A 61 3.48 4.35 0.63
CA SER A 61 3.95 5.64 1.14
C SER A 61 2.86 6.73 1.07
N LEU A 62 2.17 6.84 -0.08
CA LEU A 62 1.09 7.81 -0.25
C LEU A 62 -0.13 7.48 0.63
N ALA A 63 -0.52 6.21 0.72
CA ALA A 63 -1.60 5.75 1.59
C ALA A 63 -1.30 6.05 3.07
N THR A 64 -0.06 5.87 3.49
CA THR A 64 0.43 6.21 4.83
C THR A 64 0.31 7.71 5.10
N ARG A 65 0.82 8.55 4.19
CA ARG A 65 0.79 10.02 4.36
C ARG A 65 -0.63 10.57 4.41
N MET A 66 -1.55 9.99 3.65
CA MET A 66 -2.98 10.35 3.65
C MET A 66 -3.81 9.63 4.73
N ARG A 67 -3.17 8.82 5.58
CA ARG A 67 -3.79 8.03 6.66
C ARG A 67 -4.94 7.13 6.17
N LEU A 68 -4.83 6.60 4.94
CA LEU A 68 -5.81 5.68 4.36
C LEU A 68 -5.65 4.26 4.89
N SER A 69 -4.43 3.88 5.26
CA SER A 69 -4.17 2.59 5.90
C SER A 69 -4.52 2.66 7.39
N GLN A 70 -5.07 1.57 7.91
CA GLN A 70 -5.28 1.39 9.34
C GLN A 70 -3.92 1.11 10.00
N GLN A 71 -3.10 2.15 10.17
CA GLN A 71 -1.77 2.03 10.77
C GLN A 71 -1.82 1.88 12.29
N ALA A 72 -2.87 2.40 12.91
CA ALA A 72 -3.10 2.26 14.34
C ALA A 72 -4.03 1.06 14.60
N THR A 73 -3.47 -0.02 15.12
CA THR A 73 -4.23 -1.11 15.77
C THR A 73 -4.77 -0.70 17.14
N PHE A 74 -4.37 0.47 17.65
CA PHE A 74 -4.85 1.01 18.92
C PHE A 74 -6.27 1.56 18.77
N ASP A 75 -7.24 0.74 19.12
CA ASP A 75 -8.63 1.13 19.31
C ASP A 75 -8.90 1.22 20.81
N LYS A 76 -9.19 2.43 21.32
CA LYS A 76 -9.51 2.66 22.74
C LYS A 76 -10.71 1.81 23.21
N LYS A 77 -11.59 1.39 22.28
CA LYS A 77 -12.71 0.47 22.55
C LYS A 77 -12.31 -1.01 22.59
N LYS A 78 -11.16 -1.39 22.02
CA LYS A 78 -10.60 -2.76 22.05
C LYS A 78 -9.42 -2.89 23.01
N SER A 79 -9.19 -1.90 23.88
CA SER A 79 -8.13 -1.95 24.89
C SER A 79 -8.37 -3.17 25.79
N LYS A 80 -7.52 -4.19 25.65
CA LYS A 80 -7.51 -5.33 26.57
C LYS A 80 -7.00 -4.83 27.93
N PRO A 81 -7.68 -5.12 29.05
CA PRO A 81 -7.14 -4.81 30.36
C PRO A 81 -5.78 -5.51 30.52
N ILE A 82 -4.81 -4.81 31.10
CA ILE A 82 -3.49 -5.36 31.39
C ILE A 82 -3.69 -6.53 32.36
N GLN A 83 -3.55 -7.77 31.88
CA GLN A 83 -3.54 -8.96 32.71
C GLN A 83 -2.08 -9.32 33.03
N GLY A 84 -1.71 -9.21 34.30
CA GLY A 84 -0.38 -9.55 34.82
C GLY A 84 0.28 -8.40 35.57
N LYS A 85 1.18 -8.74 36.52
CA LYS A 85 2.07 -7.76 37.16
C LYS A 85 2.98 -7.14 36.13
N LYS A 86 3.24 -5.84 36.24
CA LYS A 86 4.13 -5.17 35.31
C LYS A 86 5.57 -5.63 35.59
N PRO A 87 6.42 -5.76 34.57
CA PRO A 87 7.74 -6.39 34.71
C PRO A 87 8.73 -5.65 35.63
N TRP A 88 8.40 -4.43 36.07
CA TRP A 88 9.18 -3.66 37.06
C TRP A 88 8.63 -3.75 38.50
N GLU A 89 7.59 -4.55 38.72
CA GLU A 89 6.98 -4.80 40.03
C GLU A 89 7.46 -6.14 40.64
N ALA A 90 8.60 -6.65 40.18
CA ALA A 90 9.26 -7.87 40.65
C ALA A 90 10.56 -7.54 41.40
#